data_AF-E8U517-F1
#
_entry.id   AF-E8U517-F1
#
_cell.length_a   1.000
_cell.length_b   1.000
_cell.length_c   1.000
_cell.angle_alpha   90.00
_cell.angle_beta   90.00
_cell.angle_gamma   90.00
#
_symmetry.space_group_name_H-M   'P 1'
#
loop_
_entity.id
_entity.type
_entity.pdbx_description
1 polymer ?
#
loop_
_entity_poly.entity_id
_entity_poly.type
_entity_poly.pdbx_seq_one_letter_code
_entity_poly.pdbx_strand_id
1 'polypeptide(L)'
;MTTYVPTMMFPGIPTLPAAQTLPEGELYTFRFNNGYGAHVMRAPNLTFELAALSFARGQGEPIYDLPFCEDVAIDLTIEQAAALIRRLEALPRHPQLSDALMHEEF
;
A
#
# COMPACT_ATOMS: atom_id res chain seq x y z
N MET A 1 1.60 -13.13 -20.82
CA MET A 1 3.03 -13.01 -20.47
C MET A 1 3.09 -12.27 -19.15
N THR A 2 3.42 -12.94 -18.05
CA THR A 2 3.59 -12.27 -16.75
C THR A 2 5.03 -11.80 -16.71
N THR A 3 5.27 -10.54 -17.05
CA THR A 3 6.60 -9.94 -16.94
C THR A 3 6.97 -9.93 -15.46
N TYR A 4 8.05 -10.61 -15.10
CA TYR A 4 8.63 -10.55 -13.76
C TYR A 4 9.17 -9.13 -13.55
N VAL A 5 8.43 -8.32 -12.81
CA VAL A 5 8.87 -6.97 -12.45
C VAL A 5 9.68 -7.11 -11.16
N PRO A 6 10.94 -6.66 -11.10
CA PRO A 6 11.68 -6.68 -9.84
C PRO A 6 10.90 -5.86 -8.81
N THR A 7 10.40 -6.52 -7.78
CA THR A 7 9.68 -5.86 -6.69
C THR A 7 10.64 -4.89 -6.00
N MET A 8 10.36 -3.58 -6.09
CA MET A 8 11.12 -2.57 -5.38
C MET A 8 10.97 -2.81 -3.87
N MET A 9 12.10 -2.89 -3.17
CA MET A 9 12.12 -3.00 -1.72
C MET A 9 12.01 -1.59 -1.12
N PHE A 10 10.99 -1.38 -0.30
CA PHE A 10 10.87 -0.13 0.46
C PHE A 10 11.69 -0.25 1.76
N PRO A 11 12.51 0.76 2.12
CA PRO A 11 13.38 0.69 3.28
C PRO A 11 12.63 0.41 4.58
N GLY A 12 13.00 -0.69 5.26
CA GLY A 12 12.44 -1.06 6.56
C GLY A 12 10.99 -1.56 6.50
N ILE A 13 10.54 -2.06 5.35
CA ILE A 13 9.22 -2.69 5.19
C ILE A 13 9.44 -4.17 4.86
N PRO A 14 9.06 -5.09 5.75
CA PRO A 14 9.27 -6.52 5.54
C PRO A 14 8.28 -7.11 4.52
N THR A 15 7.08 -6.51 4.41
CA THR A 15 6.03 -6.95 3.49
C THR A 15 6.41 -6.67 2.04
N LEU A 16 6.37 -7.71 1.21
CA LEU A 16 6.54 -7.56 -0.23
C LEU A 16 5.24 -7.08 -0.87
N PRO A 17 5.26 -5.97 -1.63
CA PRO A 17 4.07 -5.53 -2.35
C PRO A 17 3.80 -6.40 -3.58
N ALA A 18 2.54 -6.49 -3.97
CA ALA A 18 2.18 -6.90 -5.32
C ALA A 18 2.56 -5.77 -6.29
N ALA A 19 3.37 -6.07 -7.29
CA ALA A 19 3.83 -5.09 -8.27
C ALA A 19 3.08 -5.26 -9.62
N GLN A 20 2.68 -4.15 -10.21
CA GLN A 20 2.06 -4.10 -11.54
C GLN A 20 2.66 -2.94 -12.35
N THR A 21 3.02 -3.21 -13.60
CA THR A 21 3.44 -2.16 -14.54
C THR A 21 2.20 -1.59 -15.24
N LEU A 22 2.07 -0.26 -15.20
CA LEU A 22 1.02 0.51 -15.86
C LEU A 22 1.63 1.44 -16.91
N PRO A 23 0.85 1.96 -17.89
CA PRO A 23 1.35 2.94 -18.85
C PRO A 23 1.97 4.18 -18.20
N GLU A 24 1.47 4.56 -17.02
CA GLU A 24 1.88 5.76 -16.30
C GLU A 24 3.05 5.52 -15.34
N GLY A 25 3.41 4.26 -15.03
CA GLY A 25 4.48 3.94 -14.08
C GLY A 25 4.39 2.54 -13.49
N GLU A 26 4.91 2.38 -12.26
CA GLU A 26 4.84 1.12 -11.51
C GLU A 26 3.92 1.28 -10.30
N LEU A 27 2.93 0.42 -10.17
CA LEU A 27 2.04 0.36 -9.02
C LEU A 27 2.48 -0.75 -8.08
N TYR A 28 2.66 -0.41 -6.80
CA TYR A 28 2.94 -1.32 -5.72
C TYR A 28 1.77 -1.33 -4.74
N THR A 29 1.16 -2.49 -4.55
CA THR A 29 0.05 -2.69 -3.60
C THR A 29 0.57 -3.42 -2.37
N PHE A 30 0.53 -2.74 -1.23
CA PHE A 30 0.77 -3.29 0.08
C PHE A 30 -0.55 -3.71 0.72
N ARG A 31 -0.58 -4.90 1.31
CA ARG A 31 -1.69 -5.40 2.12
C ARG A 31 -1.13 -5.91 3.44
N PHE A 32 -1.66 -5.41 4.55
CA PHE A 32 -1.24 -5.78 5.89
C PHE A 32 -2.32 -6.60 6.62
N ASN A 33 -1.88 -7.43 7.56
CA ASN A 33 -2.77 -8.30 8.34
C ASN A 33 -3.68 -7.53 9.30
N ASN A 34 -3.37 -6.25 9.54
CA ASN A 34 -4.25 -5.36 10.31
C ASN A 34 -5.46 -4.86 9.49
N GLY A 35 -5.59 -5.22 8.22
CA GLY A 35 -6.71 -4.82 7.37
C GLY A 35 -6.52 -3.49 6.66
N TYR A 36 -5.35 -2.86 6.78
CA TYR A 36 -4.95 -1.69 6.00
C TYR A 36 -3.96 -2.08 4.90
N GLY A 37 -3.70 -1.14 4.02
CA GLY A 37 -2.66 -1.26 3.02
C GLY A 37 -2.42 0.06 2.30
N ALA A 38 -1.65 0.02 1.22
CA ALA A 38 -1.34 1.20 0.43
C ALA A 38 -1.24 0.84 -1.05
N HIS A 39 -1.71 1.75 -1.90
CA HIS A 39 -1.24 1.84 -3.27
C HIS A 39 -0.12 2.88 -3.33
N VAL A 40 1.00 2.47 -3.91
CA VAL A 40 2.15 3.33 -4.13
C VAL A 40 2.47 3.33 -5.61
N MET A 41 2.24 4.45 -6.27
CA MET A 41 2.59 4.61 -7.67
C MET A 41 3.95 5.29 -7.77
N ARG A 42 4.88 4.68 -8.49
CA ARG A 42 6.15 5.29 -8.85
C ARG A 42 6.02 5.93 -10.21
N ALA A 43 6.08 7.26 -10.25
CA ALA A 43 6.09 8.02 -11.48
C ALA A 43 7.48 7.95 -12.17
N PRO A 44 7.56 8.21 -13.49
CA PRO A 44 8.82 8.11 -14.25
C PRO A 44 9.93 9.06 -13.79
N ASN A 45 9.57 10.16 -13.13
CA ASN A 45 10.46 11.16 -12.54
C ASN A 45 11.02 10.75 -11.16
N LEU A 46 10.82 9.50 -10.73
CA LEU A 46 11.23 8.97 -9.43
C LEU A 46 10.50 9.57 -8.22
N THR A 47 9.38 10.26 -8.42
CA THR A 47 8.48 10.60 -7.32
C THR A 47 7.47 9.48 -7.09
N PHE A 48 6.94 9.44 -5.87
CA PHE A 48 5.95 8.47 -5.45
C PHE A 48 4.64 9.16 -5.09
N GLU A 49 3.54 8.51 -5.46
CA GLU A 49 2.20 8.84 -5.00
C GLU A 49 1.69 7.72 -4.12
N LEU A 50 1.03 8.04 -3.01
CA LEU A 50 0.55 7.06 -2.05
C LEU A 50 -0.92 7.33 -1.69
N ALA A 51 -1.73 6.29 -1.79
CA ALA A 51 -3.08 6.25 -1.26
C ALA A 51 -3.20 5.14 -0.21
N ALA A 52 -3.71 5.45 0.97
CA ALA A 52 -4.05 4.42 1.96
C ALA A 52 -5.27 3.64 1.51
N LEU A 53 -5.29 2.33 1.82
CA LEU A 53 -6.37 1.42 1.49
C LEU A 53 -6.91 0.77 2.76
N SER A 54 -8.22 0.52 2.77
CA SER A 54 -8.86 -0.45 3.64
C SER A 54 -9.11 -1.74 2.88
N PHE A 55 -8.71 -2.85 3.46
CA PHE A 55 -9.02 -4.20 3.02
C PHE A 55 -10.11 -4.84 3.88
N ALA A 56 -10.89 -4.04 4.62
CA ALA A 56 -11.92 -4.54 5.53
C ALA A 56 -12.97 -5.46 4.86
N ARG A 57 -13.17 -5.29 3.54
CA ARG A 57 -14.09 -6.06 2.71
C ARG A 57 -13.39 -6.95 1.68
N GLY A 58 -12.07 -7.11 1.80
CA GLY A 58 -11.25 -7.97 0.94
C GLY A 58 -10.74 -7.30 -0.34
N GLN A 59 -11.46 -6.30 -0.86
CA GLN A 59 -10.97 -5.41 -1.92
C GLN A 59 -10.34 -4.17 -1.29
N GLY A 60 -9.21 -3.73 -1.83
CA GLY A 60 -8.52 -2.52 -1.37
C GLY A 60 -9.30 -1.28 -1.79
N GLU A 61 -10.04 -0.68 -0.87
CA GLU A 61 -10.80 0.55 -1.09
C GLU A 61 -9.99 1.75 -0.54
N PRO A 62 -9.85 2.86 -1.28
CA PRO A 62 -9.18 4.05 -0.76
C PRO A 62 -9.85 4.57 0.52
N ILE A 63 -9.03 4.95 1.50
CA ILE A 63 -9.48 5.56 2.74
C ILE A 63 -8.82 6.93 2.95
N TYR A 64 -9.60 7.83 3.51
CA TYR A 64 -9.25 9.24 3.69
C TYR A 64 -9.54 9.75 5.11
N ASP A 65 -9.96 8.85 6.00
CA ASP A 65 -10.32 9.15 7.39
C ASP A 65 -9.14 9.02 8.36
N LEU A 66 -7.95 8.66 7.86
CA LEU A 66 -6.73 8.61 8.66
C LEU A 66 -6.09 10.01 8.74
N PRO A 67 -5.68 10.48 9.92
CA PRO A 67 -5.16 11.83 10.13
C PRO A 67 -3.83 12.12 9.41
N PHE A 68 -3.19 11.11 8.82
CA PHE A 68 -1.97 11.25 8.01
C PHE A 68 -2.18 10.87 6.54
N CYS A 69 -3.43 10.59 6.15
CA CYS A 69 -3.83 10.23 4.80
C CYS A 69 -5.25 10.77 4.56
N GLU A 70 -5.37 12.10 4.49
CA GLU A 70 -6.63 12.80 4.19
C GLU A 70 -6.91 12.85 2.67
N ASP A 71 -5.89 12.59 1.86
CA ASP A 71 -5.93 12.50 0.39
C ASP A 71 -4.73 11.66 -0.12
N VAL A 72 -4.62 11.50 -1.44
CA VAL A 72 -3.43 10.96 -2.10
C VAL A 72 -2.23 11.87 -1.80
N ALA A 73 -1.20 11.30 -1.18
CA ALA A 73 0.05 11.99 -0.94
C ALA A 73 0.92 11.89 -2.20
N ILE A 74 1.25 13.04 -2.81
CA ILE A 74 2.01 13.14 -4.06
C ILE A 74 3.42 13.67 -3.84
N ASP A 75 4.28 13.56 -4.87
CA ASP A 75 5.65 14.06 -4.90
C ASP A 75 6.53 13.56 -3.74
N LEU A 76 6.27 12.34 -3.27
CA LEU A 76 7.00 11.73 -2.16
C LEU A 76 8.36 11.20 -2.60
N THR A 77 9.35 11.27 -1.72
CA THR A 77 10.56 10.44 -1.83
C THR A 77 10.28 9.00 -1.39
N ILE A 78 11.17 8.07 -1.73
CA ILE A 78 11.05 6.67 -1.32
C ILE A 78 11.04 6.52 0.21
N GLU A 79 11.79 7.33 0.95
CA GLU A 79 11.82 7.31 2.41
C GLU A 79 10.52 7.85 3.03
N GLN A 80 9.92 8.88 2.41
CA GLN A 80 8.63 9.42 2.85
C GLN A 80 7.51 8.43 2.59
N ALA A 81 7.48 7.83 1.40
CA ALA A 81 6.55 6.74 1.08
C ALA A 81 6.73 5.59 2.07
N ALA A 82 7.98 5.15 2.32
CA ALA A 82 8.25 4.08 3.27
C ALA A 82 7.79 4.40 4.71
N ALA A 83 7.96 5.65 5.15
CA ALA A 83 7.48 6.08 6.46
C ALA A 83 5.95 6.03 6.59
N LEU A 84 5.21 6.41 5.54
CA LEU A 84 3.75 6.34 5.51
C LEU A 84 3.26 4.88 5.48
N ILE A 85 3.88 4.03 4.68
CA ILE A 85 3.55 2.61 4.62
C ILE A 85 3.76 1.94 6.00
N ARG A 86 4.88 2.24 6.68
CA ARG A 86 5.10 1.74 8.06
C ARG A 86 4.07 2.24 9.05
N ARG A 87 3.57 3.48 8.91
CA ARG A 87 2.49 3.99 9.76
C ARG A 87 1.21 3.19 9.57
N LEU A 88 0.88 2.83 8.32
CA LEU A 88 -0.27 1.98 8.00
C LEU A 88 -0.12 0.57 8.58
N GLU A 89 1.06 -0.05 8.46
CA GLU A 89 1.36 -1.35 9.05
C GLU A 89 1.25 -1.33 10.59
N ALA A 90 1.66 -0.23 11.22
CA ALA A 90 1.61 -0.07 12.68
C ALA A 90 0.24 0.33 13.24
N LEU A 91 -0.76 0.59 12.39
CA LEU A 91 -2.11 0.90 12.86
C LEU A 91 -2.71 -0.30 13.63
N PRO A 92 -3.56 -0.03 14.64
CA PRO A 92 -4.37 -1.08 15.24
C PRO A 92 -5.24 -1.73 14.18
N ARG A 93 -5.74 -2.94 14.45
CA ARG A 93 -6.62 -3.68 13.54
C ARG A 93 -7.79 -2.79 13.05
N HIS A 94 -8.04 -2.81 11.74
CA HIS A 94 -9.12 -2.07 11.11
C HIS A 94 -10.46 -2.49 11.76
N PRO A 95 -11.29 -1.54 12.26
CA PRO A 95 -12.45 -1.85 13.09
C PRO A 95 -13.52 -2.67 12.35
N GLN A 96 -13.58 -2.55 11.03
CA GLN A 96 -14.51 -3.30 10.18
C GLN A 96 -13.91 -4.56 9.54
N LEU A 97 -12.69 -4.96 9.92
CA LEU A 97 -12.04 -6.13 9.33
C LEU A 97 -12.79 -7.41 9.71
N SER A 98 -13.44 -8.02 8.72
CA SER A 98 -14.13 -9.30 8.88
C SER A 98 -13.17 -10.42 9.27
N ASP A 99 -13.53 -11.24 10.27
CA ASP A 99 -12.76 -12.43 10.66
C ASP A 99 -12.68 -13.49 9.53
N ALA A 100 -13.59 -13.43 8.55
CA ALA A 100 -13.54 -14.31 7.37
C ALA A 100 -12.33 -14.03 6.47
N LEU A 101 -11.92 -12.76 6.37
CA LEU A 101 -10.72 -12.34 5.63
C LEU A 101 -9.42 -12.62 6.41
N MET A 102 -9.56 -12.99 7.68
CA MET A 102 -8.45 -13.36 8.56
C MET A 102 -7.96 -14.79 8.31
N HIS A 103 -8.76 -15.62 7.62
CA HIS A 103 -8.42 -17.01 7.28
C HIS A 103 -7.88 -17.17 5.85
N GLU A 104 -7.81 -16.09 5.06
CA GLU A 104 -7.10 -16.07 3.79
C GLU A 104 -5.61 -15.77 3.99
N GLU A 105 -4.97 -16.49 4.92
CA GLU A 105 -3.52 -16.66 4.93
C GLU A 105 -3.26 -18.11 4.52
N PHE A 106 -2.84 -18.33 3.25
CA PHE A 106 -1.78 -19.25 2.80
C PHE A 106 -1.70 -19.23 1.27
#